data_AF-A0A3L7QHM0-F1
#
_entry.id   AF-A0A3L7QHM0-F1
#
_cell.length_a   1.000
_cell.length_b   1.000
_cell.length_c   1.000
_cell.angle_alpha   90.00
_cell.angle_beta   90.00
_cell.angle_gamma   90.00
#
_symmetry.space_group_name_H-M   'P 1'
#
loop_
_entity.id
_entity.type
_entity.pdbx_description
1 polymer ?
#
loop_
_entity_poly.entity_id
_entity_poly.type
_entity_poly.pdbx_seq_one_letter_code
_entity_poly.pdbx_strand_id
1 'polypeptide(L)' 'MNRQALVIGLGTALIAAYGSWHWRWFLEQTPKGRTLVEILGWQKARIALQFLLLVVFVFGIGLAGGWISPVRW' A
#
# COMPACT_ATOMS: atom_id res chain seq x y z
N MET A 1 9.80 -8.21 -20.40
CA MET A 1 9.14 -7.98 -19.09
C MET A 1 9.42 -9.18 -18.20
N ASN A 2 10.01 -8.97 -17.01
CA ASN A 2 10.39 -10.09 -16.13
C ASN A 2 9.14 -10.65 -15.44
N ARG A 3 8.83 -11.96 -15.58
CA ARG A 3 7.61 -12.59 -14.99
C ARG A 3 7.51 -12.34 -13.48
N GLN A 4 8.66 -12.29 -12.79
CA GLN A 4 8.72 -12.02 -11.36
C GLN A 4 8.23 -10.59 -11.03
N ALA A 5 8.66 -9.58 -11.79
CA ALA A 5 8.25 -8.19 -11.57
C ALA A 5 6.73 -8.00 -11.81
N LEU A 6 6.18 -8.73 -12.78
CA LEU A 6 4.75 -8.73 -13.07
C LEU A 6 3.94 -9.29 -11.91
N VAL A 7 4.33 -10.47 -11.38
CA VAL A 7 3.66 -11.10 -10.23
C VAL A 7 3.78 -10.24 -8.96
N ILE A 8 4.97 -9.69 -8.69
CA ILE A 8 5.22 -8.83 -7.52
C ILE A 8 4.40 -7.54 -7.63
N GLY A 9 4.40 -6.89 -8.80
CA GLY A 9 3.64 -5.67 -9.03
C GLY A 9 2.14 -5.86 -8.88
N LEU A 10 1.58 -6.91 -9.48
CA LEU A 10 0.16 -7.28 -9.34
C LEU A 10 -0.22 -7.64 -7.90
N GLY A 11 0.60 -8.44 -7.23
CA GLY A 11 0.39 -8.79 -5.82
C GLY A 11 0.37 -7.55 -4.93
N THR A 12 1.30 -6.64 -5.16
CA THR A 12 1.42 -5.39 -4.40
C THR A 12 0.21 -4.47 -4.64
N ALA A 13 -0.24 -4.33 -5.88
CA ALA A 13 -1.44 -3.56 -6.23
C ALA A 13 -2.72 -4.15 -5.61
N LEU A 14 -2.88 -5.48 -5.65
CA LEU A 14 -4.04 -6.15 -5.04
C LEU A 14 -4.05 -6.03 -3.51
N ILE A 15 -2.89 -6.16 -2.87
CA ILE A 15 -2.76 -5.97 -1.42
C ILE A 15 -3.09 -4.52 -1.04
N ALA A 16 -2.62 -3.54 -1.82
CA ALA A 16 -2.93 -2.14 -1.58
C ALA A 16 -4.44 -1.84 -1.72
N ALA A 17 -5.09 -2.40 -2.75
CA ALA A 17 -6.52 -2.26 -2.95
C ALA A 17 -7.32 -2.92 -1.80
N TYR A 18 -6.93 -4.13 -1.41
CA TYR A 18 -7.57 -4.85 -0.30
C TYR A 18 -7.40 -4.11 1.04
N GLY A 19 -6.19 -3.59 1.31
CA GLY A 19 -5.89 -2.77 2.48
C GLY A 19 -6.68 -1.45 2.47
N SER A 20 -6.94 -0.86 1.30
CA SER A 20 -7.75 0.34 1.18
C SER A 20 -9.22 0.07 1.43
N TRP A 21 -9.70 -1.15 1.22
CA TRP A 21 -11.06 -1.56 1.59
C TRP A 21 -11.18 -1.83 3.10
N HIS A 22 -10.16 -2.45 3.69
CA HIS A 22 -10.12 -2.85 5.10
C HIS A 22 -9.39 -1.83 6.01
N TRP A 23 -9.33 -0.56 5.59
CA TRP A 23 -8.58 0.48 6.28
C TRP A 23 -9.00 0.68 7.74
N ARG A 24 -10.30 0.55 8.06
CA ARG A 24 -10.80 0.62 9.45
C ARG A 24 -10.22 -0.49 10.31
N TRP A 25 -10.27 -1.72 9.81
CA TRP A 25 -9.69 -2.87 10.51
C TRP A 25 -8.19 -2.66 10.76
N PHE A 26 -7.47 -2.12 9.78
CA PHE A 26 -6.04 -1.83 9.92
C PHE A 26 -5.75 -0.80 11.02
N LEU A 27 -6.52 0.29 11.07
CA LEU A 27 -6.36 1.34 12.07
C LEU A 27 -6.80 0.89 13.48
N GLU A 28 -7.77 -0.01 13.59
CA GLU A 28 -8.33 -0.47 14.87
C GLU A 28 -7.57 -1.66 15.46
N GLN A 29 -7.11 -2.60 14.63
CA GLN A 29 -6.58 -3.89 15.09
C GLN A 29 -5.06 -3.93 15.14
N THR A 30 -4.37 -3.09 14.34
CA THR A 30 -2.91 -3.07 14.38
C THR A 30 -2.40 -2.06 15.42
N PRO A 31 -1.37 -2.41 16.22
CA PRO A 31 -0.79 -1.50 17.20
C PRO A 31 -0.27 -0.22 16.53
N LYS A 32 0.35 -0.33 15.34
CA LYS A 32 0.79 0.83 14.56
C LYS A 32 -0.37 1.71 14.08
N GLY A 33 -1.49 1.09 13.67
CA GLY A 33 -2.70 1.80 13.28
C GLY A 33 -3.29 2.60 14.44
N ARG A 34 -3.37 2.01 15.63
CA ARG A 34 -3.84 2.71 16.84
C ARG A 34 -2.91 3.87 17.21
N THR A 35 -1.60 3.66 17.25
CA THR A 35 -0.64 4.73 17.53
C THR A 35 -0.75 5.87 16.51
N LEU A 36 -0.98 5.53 15.23
CA LEU A 36 -1.19 6.55 14.19
C LEU A 36 -2.46 7.37 14.43
N VAL A 37 -3.55 6.70 14.84
CA VAL A 37 -4.82 7.35 15.21
C VAL A 37 -4.67 8.19 16.47
N GLU A 38 -3.92 7.74 17.47
CA GLU A 38 -3.67 8.48 18.71
C GLU A 38 -2.85 9.75 18.47
N ILE A 39 -1.84 9.70 17.59
CA ILE A 39 -0.97 10.86 17.31
C ILE A 39 -1.64 11.87 16.37
N LEU A 40 -2.27 11.41 15.29
CA LEU A 40 -2.77 12.29 14.22
C LEU A 40 -4.28 12.54 14.30
N GLY A 41 -5.02 11.73 15.06
CA GLY A 41 -6.47 11.67 15.04
C GLY A 41 -7.00 10.80 13.89
N TRP A 42 -8.20 10.25 14.10
CA TRP A 42 -8.86 9.30 13.19
C TRP A 42 -8.91 9.74 11.72
N GLN A 43 -9.27 11.00 11.47
CA GLN A 43 -9.49 11.51 10.12
C GLN A 43 -8.17 11.67 9.36
N LYS A 44 -7.12 12.19 10.02
CA LYS A 44 -5.78 12.31 9.42
C LYS A 44 -5.10 10.96 9.27
N ALA A 45 -5.27 10.05 10.24
CA ALA A 45 -4.75 8.68 10.15
C ALA A 45 -5.34 7.91 8.98
N ARG A 46 -6.64 8.06 8.71
CA ARG A 46 -7.29 7.53 7.51
C ARG A 46 -6.64 8.08 6.23
N ILE A 47 -6.48 9.40 6.13
CA ILE A 47 -5.90 10.02 4.93
C ILE A 47 -4.45 9.56 4.74
N ALA A 48 -3.65 9.51 5.80
CA ALA A 48 -2.27 9.05 5.76
C ALA A 48 -2.19 7.59 5.28
N LEU A 49 -3.04 6.70 5.80
CA LEU A 49 -3.08 5.30 5.37
C LEU A 49 -3.54 5.16 3.92
N GLN A 50 -4.58 5.90 3.51
CA GLN A 50 -5.04 5.90 2.12
C GLN A 50 -3.96 6.41 1.16
N PHE A 51 -3.23 7.47 1.55
CA PHE A 51 -2.15 8.01 0.75
C PHE A 51 -1.01 7.00 0.60
N LEU A 52 -0.61 6.34 1.69
CA LEU A 52 0.38 5.27 1.68
C LEU A 52 -0.04 4.14 0.73
N LEU A 53 -1.27 3.64 0.86
CA LEU A 53 -1.79 2.56 0.02
C LEU A 53 -1.89 2.97 -1.45
N LEU A 54 -2.26 4.22 -1.73
CA LEU A 54 -2.30 4.76 -3.09
C LEU A 54 -0.90 4.80 -3.71
N VAL A 55 0.11 5.25 -2.96
CA VAL A 55 1.51 5.22 -3.41
C VAL A 55 1.96 3.79 -3.70
N VAL A 56 1.66 2.84 -2.81
CA VAL A 56 1.98 1.42 -2.99
C VAL A 56 1.27 0.84 -4.22
N PHE A 57 0.02 1.21 -4.46
CA PHE A 57 -0.75 0.79 -5.62
C PHE A 57 -0.14 1.30 -6.93
N VAL A 58 0.19 2.60 -7.00
CA VAL A 58 0.86 3.20 -8.17
C VAL A 58 2.22 2.56 -8.41
N PHE A 59 2.99 2.27 -7.36
CA PHE A 59 4.25 1.53 -7.47
C PHE A 59 4.05 0.11 -8.00
N GLY A 60 3.04 -0.61 -7.50
CA GLY A 60 2.69 -1.96 -7.97
C GLY A 60 2.34 -1.97 -9.45
N ILE A 61 1.53 -1.00 -9.90
CA ILE A 61 1.22 -0.82 -11.34
C ILE A 61 2.48 -0.48 -12.13
N GLY A 62 3.33 0.43 -11.63
CA GLY A 62 4.58 0.80 -12.30
C GLY A 62 5.54 -0.39 -12.46
N LEU A 63 5.63 -1.26 -11.46
CA LEU A 63 6.37 -2.52 -11.52
C LEU A 63 5.76 -3.51 -12.52
N ALA A 64 4.43 -3.67 -12.50
CA ALA A 64 3.73 -4.58 -13.41
C ALA A 64 3.79 -4.12 -14.88
N GLY A 65 3.71 -2.80 -15.11
CA GLY A 65 3.82 -2.17 -16.43
C GLY A 65 5.25 -2.03 -16.94
N GLY A 66 6.26 -2.42 -16.14
CA GLY A 66 7.67 -2.33 -16.53
C GLY A 66 8.23 -0.91 -16.58
N TRP A 67 7.52 0.08 -16.01
CA TRP A 67 7.98 1.46 -15.90
C TRP A 67 9.02 1.62 -14.79
N ILE A 68 8.95 0.75 -13.78
CA ILE A 68 9.91 0.68 -12.67
C ILE A 68 10.69 -0.62 -12.82
N SER A 69 11.99 -0.51 -13.08
CA SER A 69 12.87 -1.67 -13.09
C SER A 69 13.32 -1.98 -11.66
N PRO A 70 13.18 -3.22 -11.17
CA PRO A 70 13.77 -3.59 -9.89
C PRO A 70 15.28 -3.38 -9.97
N VAL A 71 15.85 -2.65 -9.00
CA VAL A 71 17.29 -2.44 -8.91
C VAL A 71 17.96 -3.80 -8.86
N ARG A 72 18.65 -4.17 -9.93
CA ARG A 72 19.50 -5.35 -10.01
C ARG A 72 20.79 -5.01 -9.25
N TRP A 73 20.86 -5.42 -7.99
CA TRP A 73 22.14 -5.54 -7.27
C TRP A 73 22.87 -6.79 -7.73
#